data_AF-W2T694-F1
#
_entry.id   AF-W2T694-F1
#
_cell.length_a   1.000
_cell.length_b   1.000
_cell.length_c   1.000
_cell.angle_alpha   90.00
_cell.angle_beta   90.00
_cell.angle_gamma   90.00
#
_symmetry.space_group_name_H-M   'P 1'
#
loop_
_entity.id
_entity.type
_entity.pdbx_description
1 polymer ?
#
loop_
_entity_poly.entity_id
_entity_poly.type
_entity_poly.pdbx_seq_one_letter_code
_entity_poly.pdbx_strand_id
1 'polypeptide(L)'
;MRSLFESSSSINKTIAQLCELVKTETISHEGNDDPAWAENVVKTLAKRLKKAKYLEELAKAIINEDEHTDCCAISAEQEKKKTHRKERPHILYIKMWRFPWLKSHHELKAVENCRYPFAKKTDLICINPYHYEPIHLKAPRKFCIVLICCKGLFESKLSLCESF
;
A
#
# COMPACT_ATOMS: atom_id res chain seq x y z
N MET A 1 9.37 12.78 31.91
CA MET A 1 7.97 12.53 31.49
C MET A 1 7.54 13.24 30.19
N ARG A 2 8.23 14.29 29.71
CA ARG A 2 7.87 14.99 28.44
C ARG A 2 8.03 14.15 27.16
N SER A 3 9.05 13.29 27.09
CA SER A 3 9.38 12.47 25.89
C SER A 3 8.26 11.51 25.44
N LEU A 4 7.47 10.95 26.35
CA LEU A 4 6.38 10.02 25.98
C LEU A 4 5.15 10.74 25.40
N PHE A 5 4.91 11.99 25.83
CA PHE A 5 3.79 12.80 25.36
C PHE A 5 4.09 13.42 23.99
N GLU A 6 5.34 13.89 23.79
CA GLU A 6 5.86 14.38 22.50
C GLU A 6 5.78 13.31 21.40
N SER A 7 6.17 12.09 21.75
CA SER A 7 6.13 10.93 20.84
C SER A 7 4.71 10.53 20.49
N SER A 8 3.76 10.67 21.42
CA SER A 8 2.36 10.32 21.19
C SER A 8 1.64 11.33 20.31
N SER A 9 1.95 12.63 20.46
CA SER A 9 1.43 13.70 19.59
C SER A 9 1.92 13.54 18.14
N SER A 10 3.21 13.30 17.96
CA SER A 10 3.82 13.10 16.64
C SER A 10 3.25 11.87 15.91
N ILE A 11 3.05 10.76 16.62
CA ILE A 11 2.43 9.55 16.06
C ILE A 11 0.99 9.79 15.61
N ASN A 12 0.18 10.48 16.40
CA ASN A 12 -1.21 10.78 16.02
C ASN A 12 -1.27 11.69 14.78
N LYS A 13 -0.33 12.65 14.68
CA LYS A 13 -0.18 13.47 13.47
C LYS A 13 0.17 12.61 12.25
N THR A 14 1.11 11.67 12.38
CA THR A 14 1.45 10.73 11.30
C THR A 14 0.26 9.88 10.88
N ILE A 15 -0.53 9.40 11.83
CA ILE A 15 -1.75 8.62 11.53
C ILE A 15 -2.74 9.46 10.73
N ALA A 16 -2.98 10.71 11.14
CA ALA A 16 -3.87 11.62 10.42
C ALA A 16 -3.41 11.85 8.98
N GLN A 17 -2.10 12.08 8.77
CA GLN A 17 -1.52 12.22 7.43
C GLN A 17 -1.70 10.96 6.58
N LEU A 18 -1.47 9.78 7.15
CA LEU A 18 -1.66 8.50 6.45
C LEU A 18 -3.12 8.26 6.06
N CYS A 19 -4.08 8.67 6.91
CA CYS A 19 -5.50 8.59 6.62
C CYS A 19 -5.91 9.52 5.47
N GLU A 20 -5.35 10.73 5.42
CA GLU A 20 -5.62 11.70 4.35
C GLU A 20 -5.10 11.23 2.99
N LEU A 21 -4.00 10.48 2.96
CA LEU A 21 -3.41 9.92 1.74
C LEU A 21 -4.08 8.62 1.25
N VAL A 22 -5.11 8.11 1.94
CA VAL A 22 -5.85 6.93 1.47
C VAL A 22 -6.64 7.28 0.21
N LYS A 23 -6.45 6.49 -0.85
CA LYS A 23 -7.18 6.63 -2.10
C LYS A 23 -8.67 6.31 -1.92
N THR A 24 -9.53 7.26 -2.26
CA THR A 24 -10.99 7.13 -2.20
C THR A 24 -11.49 5.98 -3.08
N GLU A 25 -10.81 5.69 -4.18
CA GLU A 25 -11.11 4.57 -5.07
C GLU A 25 -11.01 3.22 -4.35
N THR A 26 -10.16 3.10 -3.33
CA THR A 26 -10.05 1.87 -2.52
C THR A 26 -11.35 1.58 -1.78
N ILE A 27 -12.00 2.63 -1.25
CA ILE A 27 -13.24 2.52 -0.48
C ILE A 27 -14.37 2.02 -1.39
N SER A 28 -14.47 2.60 -2.59
CA SER A 28 -15.45 2.18 -3.60
C SER A 28 -15.22 0.75 -4.09
N HIS A 29 -13.96 0.36 -4.33
CA HIS A 29 -13.63 -0.99 -4.80
C HIS A 29 -13.91 -2.08 -3.76
N GLU A 30 -13.77 -1.76 -2.48
CA GLU A 30 -14.09 -2.68 -1.38
C GLU A 30 -15.61 -2.79 -1.12
N GLY A 31 -16.42 -1.93 -1.76
CA GLY A 31 -17.87 -1.90 -1.57
C GLY A 31 -18.25 -1.61 -0.12
N ASN A 32 -17.44 -0.79 0.57
CA ASN A 32 -17.72 -0.40 1.94
C ASN A 32 -18.25 1.03 1.97
N ASP A 33 -19.53 1.16 2.33
CA ASP A 33 -20.22 2.44 2.40
C ASP A 33 -19.91 3.20 3.70
N ASP A 34 -19.14 2.61 4.63
CA ASP A 34 -18.71 3.27 5.87
C ASP A 34 -17.51 4.21 5.60
N PRO A 35 -17.70 5.54 5.70
CA PRO A 35 -16.61 6.50 5.50
C PRO A 35 -15.48 6.36 6.54
N ALA A 36 -15.76 5.76 7.71
CA ALA A 36 -14.76 5.55 8.76
C ALA A 36 -13.99 4.23 8.60
N TRP A 37 -14.36 3.37 7.64
CA TRP A 37 -13.72 2.06 7.47
C TRP A 37 -12.23 2.18 7.15
N ALA A 38 -11.88 3.06 6.21
CA ALA A 38 -10.50 3.28 5.81
C ALA A 38 -9.65 3.78 6.98
N GLU A 39 -10.18 4.76 7.72
CA GLU A 39 -9.54 5.31 8.90
C GLU A 39 -9.30 4.25 9.98
N ASN A 40 -10.26 3.36 10.22
CA ASN A 40 -10.14 2.27 11.18
C ASN A 40 -9.06 1.25 10.80
N VAL A 41 -8.90 0.96 9.51
CA VAL A 41 -7.84 0.08 9.01
C VAL A 41 -6.47 0.74 9.19
N VAL A 42 -6.31 2.02 8.83
CA VAL A 42 -5.06 2.77 9.00
C VAL A 42 -4.70 2.88 10.48
N LYS A 43 -5.66 3.21 11.37
CA LYS A 43 -5.45 3.23 12.82
C LYS A 43 -4.99 1.87 13.35
N THR A 44 -5.59 0.79 12.88
CA THR A 44 -5.21 -0.58 13.27
C THR A 44 -3.80 -0.92 12.80
N LEU A 45 -3.47 -0.56 11.55
CA LEU A 45 -2.13 -0.76 11.01
C LEU A 45 -1.09 0.05 11.79
N ALA A 46 -1.34 1.33 12.03
CA ALA A 46 -0.41 2.21 12.72
C ALA A 46 -0.12 1.75 14.15
N LYS A 47 -1.14 1.27 14.88
CA LYS A 47 -0.95 0.64 16.20
C LYS A 47 -0.04 -0.59 16.13
N ARG A 48 -0.10 -1.37 15.05
CA ARG A 48 0.78 -2.54 14.83
C ARG A 48 2.21 -2.08 14.53
N LEU A 49 2.37 -1.13 13.60
CA LEU A 49 3.68 -0.64 13.18
C LEU A 49 4.39 0.19 14.26
N LYS A 50 3.63 0.83 15.16
CA LYS A 50 4.19 1.49 16.35
C LYS A 50 4.97 0.51 17.23
N LYS A 51 4.46 -0.72 17.41
CA LYS A 51 5.18 -1.76 18.17
C LYS A 51 6.45 -2.24 17.45
N ALA A 52 6.39 -2.30 16.12
CA ALA A 52 7.48 -2.75 15.27
C ALA A 52 8.47 -1.63 14.87
N LYS A 53 8.23 -0.37 15.27
CA LYS A 53 9.01 0.83 14.92
C LYS A 53 9.14 1.10 13.41
N TYR A 54 8.16 0.68 12.60
CA TYR A 54 8.13 0.92 11.15
C TYR A 54 7.16 2.05 10.71
N LEU A 55 6.46 2.67 11.66
CA LEU A 55 5.41 3.65 11.33
C LEU A 55 5.95 4.90 10.61
N GLU A 56 7.07 5.43 11.08
CA GLU A 56 7.69 6.63 10.48
C GLU A 56 8.23 6.34 9.09
N GLU A 57 8.87 5.18 8.89
CA GLU A 57 9.37 4.76 7.58
C GLU A 57 8.22 4.53 6.59
N LEU A 58 7.10 3.94 7.03
CA LEU A 58 5.93 3.80 6.18
C LEU A 58 5.36 5.17 5.77
N ALA A 59 5.29 6.11 6.71
CA ALA A 59 4.82 7.45 6.42
C ALA A 59 5.74 8.18 5.44
N LYS A 60 7.06 8.09 5.61
CA LYS A 60 8.03 8.64 4.64
C LYS A 60 7.85 8.03 3.25
N ALA A 61 7.66 6.71 3.16
CA ALA A 61 7.44 6.03 1.89
C ALA A 61 6.17 6.53 1.19
N ILE A 62 5.08 6.69 1.93
CA ILE A 62 3.79 7.10 1.38
C ILE A 62 3.77 8.59 1.02
N ILE A 63 4.34 9.46 1.85
CA ILE A 63 4.36 10.91 1.64
C ILE A 63 5.27 11.28 0.46
N ASN A 64 6.44 10.64 0.35
CA ASN A 64 7.43 10.97 -0.69
C ASN A 64 7.33 10.08 -1.92
N GLU A 65 6.42 9.10 -1.92
CA GLU A 65 6.27 8.10 -2.97
C GLU A 65 7.57 7.36 -3.33
N ASP A 66 8.41 7.09 -2.32
CA ASP A 66 9.80 6.64 -2.51
C ASP A 66 9.99 5.15 -2.25
N GLU A 67 10.48 4.42 -3.26
CA GLU A 67 10.81 3.00 -3.20
C GLU A 67 12.12 2.68 -2.47
N HIS A 68 12.99 3.67 -2.23
CA HIS A 68 14.27 3.50 -1.53
C HIS A 68 14.14 3.50 -0.01
N THR A 69 12.94 3.80 0.49
CA THR A 69 12.62 3.75 1.92
C THR A 69 12.74 2.33 2.48
N ASP A 70 12.92 2.24 3.80
CA ASP A 70 13.12 0.96 4.46
C ASP A 70 11.88 0.05 4.42
N CYS A 71 12.13 -1.27 4.53
CA CYS A 71 11.05 -2.25 4.56
C CYS A 71 10.21 -2.11 5.83
N CYS A 72 8.90 -1.94 5.65
CA CYS A 72 7.93 -1.95 6.75
C CYS A 72 7.34 -3.36 6.88
N ALA A 73 7.80 -4.14 7.86
CA ALA A 73 7.45 -5.56 7.94
C ALA A 73 6.39 -5.88 9.02
N ILE A 74 5.51 -6.83 8.69
CA ILE A 74 4.56 -7.46 9.64
C ILE A 74 4.78 -8.98 9.68
N SER A 75 4.41 -9.64 10.78
CA SER A 75 4.56 -11.09 10.90
C SER A 75 3.61 -11.86 9.99
N ALA A 76 4.12 -12.84 9.25
CA ALA A 76 3.36 -13.70 8.34
C ALA A 76 2.26 -14.50 9.07
N GLU A 77 2.43 -14.81 10.35
CA GLU A 77 1.40 -15.48 11.15
C GLU A 77 0.15 -14.61 11.34
N GLN A 78 0.31 -13.28 11.39
CA GLN A 78 -0.81 -12.34 11.44
C GLN A 78 -1.54 -12.22 10.09
N GLU A 79 -0.87 -12.63 9.02
CA GLU A 79 -1.39 -12.71 7.66
C GLU A 79 -2.33 -13.91 7.48
N LYS A 80 -2.03 -15.03 8.16
CA LYS A 80 -2.81 -16.28 8.09
C LYS A 80 -4.10 -16.26 8.90
N LYS A 81 -4.27 -15.30 9.81
CA LYS A 81 -5.51 -15.19 10.59
C LYS A 81 -6.65 -14.87 9.64
N LYS A 82 -7.54 -15.85 9.44
CA LYS A 82 -8.83 -15.69 8.74
C LYS A 82 -9.60 -14.57 9.43
N THR A 83 -9.40 -13.34 8.98
CA THR A 83 -10.34 -12.27 9.29
C THR A 83 -11.61 -12.57 8.50
N HIS A 84 -12.78 -12.20 9.00
CA HIS A 84 -14.04 -12.30 8.23
C HIS A 84 -14.03 -11.47 6.93
N ARG A 85 -12.94 -10.74 6.64
CA ARG A 85 -12.73 -10.03 5.37
C ARG A 85 -12.09 -10.96 4.33
N LYS A 86 -12.56 -10.84 3.09
CA LYS A 86 -12.17 -11.68 1.95
C LYS A 86 -10.69 -11.60 1.57
N GLU A 87 -9.98 -10.55 2.00
CA GLU A 87 -8.62 -10.27 1.57
C GLU A 87 -7.57 -10.35 2.68
N ARG A 88 -6.38 -10.72 2.23
CA ARG A 88 -5.14 -10.81 2.99
C ARG A 88 -4.66 -9.41 3.44
N PRO A 89 -4.29 -9.19 4.71
CA PRO A 89 -4.05 -7.84 5.25
C PRO A 89 -2.94 -7.08 4.52
N HIS A 90 -1.91 -7.77 4.01
CA HIS A 90 -0.84 -7.13 3.26
C HIS A 90 -1.33 -6.51 1.93
N ILE A 91 -2.26 -7.18 1.24
CA ILE A 91 -2.88 -6.68 -0.01
C ILE A 91 -3.78 -5.49 0.27
N LEU A 92 -4.57 -5.57 1.33
CA LEU A 92 -5.41 -4.47 1.76
C LEU A 92 -4.60 -3.18 1.97
N TYR A 93 -3.45 -3.27 2.65
CA TYR A 93 -2.60 -2.09 2.88
C TYR A 93 -2.03 -1.53 1.58
N ILE A 94 -1.57 -2.36 0.64
CA ILE A 94 -1.05 -1.87 -0.64
C ILE A 94 -2.17 -1.20 -1.48
N LYS A 95 -3.40 -1.73 -1.44
CA LYS A 95 -4.56 -1.14 -2.12
C LYS A 95 -4.83 0.29 -1.66
N MET A 96 -4.76 0.54 -0.35
CA MET A 96 -5.09 1.82 0.26
C MET A 96 -4.34 3.01 -0.34
N TRP A 97 -3.06 2.85 -0.70
CA TRP A 97 -2.22 3.96 -1.15
C TRP A 97 -1.80 3.88 -2.61
N ARG A 98 -1.83 2.71 -3.26
CA ARG A 98 -1.34 2.59 -4.64
C ARG A 98 -2.33 1.97 -5.62
N PHE A 99 -2.74 0.72 -5.37
CA PHE A 99 -3.41 -0.12 -6.38
C PHE A 99 -4.81 -0.57 -5.91
N PRO A 100 -5.84 0.29 -5.92
CA PRO A 100 -7.17 -0.03 -5.38
C PRO A 100 -7.87 -1.21 -6.08
N TRP A 101 -7.52 -1.50 -7.34
CA TRP A 101 -8.07 -2.62 -8.13
C TRP A 101 -7.41 -3.97 -7.86
N LEU A 102 -6.37 -4.02 -7.04
CA LEU A 102 -5.60 -5.24 -6.80
C LEU A 102 -6.48 -6.32 -6.16
N LYS A 103 -6.46 -7.52 -6.73
CA LYS A 103 -7.26 -8.66 -6.24
C LYS A 103 -6.44 -9.70 -5.51
N SER A 104 -5.17 -9.84 -5.88
CA SER A 104 -4.31 -10.89 -5.38
C SER A 104 -2.84 -10.50 -5.41
N HIS A 105 -2.08 -11.04 -4.45
CA HIS A 105 -0.63 -10.85 -4.36
C HIS A 105 0.14 -11.34 -5.60
N HIS A 106 -0.42 -12.28 -6.37
CA HIS A 106 0.17 -12.79 -7.61
C HIS A 106 0.28 -11.72 -8.72
N GLU A 107 -0.38 -10.57 -8.55
CA GLU A 107 -0.38 -9.46 -9.51
C GLU A 107 0.71 -8.43 -9.19
N LEU A 108 1.48 -8.65 -8.11
CA LEU A 108 2.57 -7.80 -7.68
C LEU A 108 3.91 -8.52 -7.76
N LYS A 109 4.94 -7.79 -8.20
CA LYS A 109 6.34 -8.16 -8.09
C LYS A 109 7.00 -7.20 -7.11
N ALA A 110 7.82 -7.73 -6.21
CA ALA A 110 8.61 -6.88 -5.33
C ALA A 110 9.81 -6.28 -6.09
N VAL A 111 10.16 -5.05 -5.74
CA VAL A 111 11.40 -4.39 -6.19
C VAL A 111 12.62 -5.08 -5.58
N GLU A 112 13.80 -4.87 -6.18
CA GLU A 112 15.02 -5.59 -5.82
C GLU A 112 15.54 -5.27 -4.40
N ASN A 113 15.30 -4.05 -3.90
CA ASN A 113 15.73 -3.63 -2.57
C ASN A 113 14.81 -4.12 -1.43
N CYS A 114 13.72 -4.83 -1.75
CA CYS A 114 12.81 -5.35 -0.75
C CYS A 114 13.43 -6.56 -0.02
N ARG A 115 13.67 -6.41 1.28
CA ARG A 115 14.26 -7.47 2.14
C ARG A 115 13.27 -8.58 2.50
N TYR A 116 11.98 -8.24 2.57
CA TYR A 116 10.91 -9.13 3.03
C TYR A 116 9.77 -9.27 2.00
N PRO A 117 10.07 -9.63 0.74
CA PRO A 117 9.03 -9.74 -0.28
C PRO A 117 8.15 -10.96 0.01
N PHE A 118 6.85 -10.85 -0.29
CA PHE A 118 5.89 -11.93 -0.06
C PHE A 118 6.34 -13.28 -0.67
N ALA A 119 6.94 -13.26 -1.86
CA ALA A 119 7.39 -14.45 -2.58
C ALA A 119 8.42 -15.30 -1.81
N LYS A 120 9.18 -14.70 -0.88
CA LYS A 120 10.24 -15.36 -0.11
C LYS A 120 9.71 -16.26 1.01
N LYS A 121 8.40 -16.21 1.32
CA LYS A 121 7.74 -17.01 2.37
C LYS A 121 8.46 -16.97 3.73
N THR A 122 9.00 -15.81 4.10
CA THR A 122 9.65 -15.56 5.40
C THR A 122 8.61 -15.31 6.50
N ASP A 123 9.06 -15.32 7.76
CA ASP A 123 8.22 -14.99 8.92
C ASP A 123 7.76 -13.53 8.95
N LEU A 124 8.40 -12.68 8.13
CA LEU A 124 8.11 -11.26 7.96
C LEU A 124 7.70 -10.98 6.51
N ILE A 125 6.73 -10.09 6.33
CA ILE A 125 6.22 -9.65 5.03
C ILE A 125 6.26 -8.12 4.99
N CYS A 126 6.87 -7.55 3.96
CA CYS A 126 6.88 -6.11 3.71
C CYS A 126 5.50 -5.65 3.25
N ILE A 127 5.01 -4.56 3.82
CA ILE A 127 3.75 -3.90 3.46
C ILE A 127 3.96 -2.49 2.90
N ASN A 128 5.21 -2.08 2.67
CA ASN A 128 5.48 -0.81 2.00
C ASN A 128 4.89 -0.86 0.57
N PRO A 129 3.89 -0.03 0.23
CA PRO A 129 3.27 -0.06 -1.09
C PRO A 129 4.26 0.23 -2.24
N TYR A 130 5.31 1.00 -1.96
CA TYR A 130 6.33 1.37 -2.95
C TYR A 130 7.37 0.28 -3.19
N HIS A 131 7.36 -0.79 -2.38
CA HIS A 131 8.20 -1.96 -2.63
C HIS A 131 7.58 -2.99 -3.59
N TYR A 132 6.46 -2.65 -4.23
CA TYR A 132 5.76 -3.55 -5.14
C TYR A 132 5.35 -2.83 -6.42
N GLU A 133 5.54 -3.51 -7.54
CA GLU A 133 5.11 -3.06 -8.87
C GLU A 133 4.10 -4.06 -9.48
N PRO A 134 3.14 -3.60 -10.28
CA PRO A 134 2.18 -4.48 -10.94
C PRO A 134 2.83 -5.27 -12.08
N ILE A 135 2.55 -6.57 -12.15
CA ILE A 135 2.97 -7.49 -13.23
C ILE A 135 2.01 -7.34 -14.43
N HIS A 136 1.92 -6.12 -14.97
CA HIS A 136 1.53 -5.72 -16.33
C HIS A 136 0.38 -6.38 -17.13
N LEU A 137 -0.50 -7.23 -16.59
CA LEU A 137 -1.59 -7.85 -17.39
C LEU A 137 -3.01 -7.75 -16.79
N LYS A 138 -3.19 -7.14 -15.62
CA LYS A 138 -4.52 -7.03 -14.96
C LYS A 138 -4.87 -5.66 -14.40
N ALA A 139 -4.00 -4.66 -14.58
CA ALA A 139 -4.41 -3.29 -14.30
C ALA A 139 -5.52 -2.89 -15.29
N PRO A 140 -6.62 -2.26 -14.86
CA PRO A 140 -7.65 -1.77 -15.78
C PRO A 140 -7.00 -0.90 -16.85
N ARG A 141 -7.34 -1.14 -18.12
CA ARG A 141 -6.73 -0.49 -19.30
C ARG A 141 -6.75 1.06 -19.23
N LYS A 142 -7.61 1.65 -18.39
CA LYS A 142 -7.65 3.10 -18.10
C LYS A 142 -6.34 3.66 -17.50
N PHE A 143 -5.48 2.83 -16.89
CA PHE A 143 -4.24 3.31 -16.24
C PHE A 143 -2.93 2.93 -16.96
N CYS A 144 -2.98 2.13 -18.04
CA CYS A 144 -1.79 1.94 -18.90
C CYS A 144 -1.31 3.25 -19.54
N ILE A 145 -2.18 4.26 -19.66
CA ILE A 145 -1.82 5.54 -20.28
C ILE A 145 -0.90 6.38 -19.36
N VAL A 146 -1.03 6.27 -18.03
CA VAL A 146 -0.24 7.12 -17.09
C VAL A 146 1.16 6.54 -16.82
N LEU A 147 1.31 5.21 -16.80
CA LEU A 147 2.62 4.58 -16.56
C LEU A 147 3.62 4.76 -17.71
N ILE A 148 3.15 5.01 -18.94
CA ILE A 148 4.03 5.28 -20.08
C ILE A 148 4.54 6.74 -20.05
N CYS A 149 3.80 7.67 -19.44
CA CYS A 149 4.15 9.09 -19.49
C CYS A 149 5.30 9.49 -18.53
N CYS A 150 5.45 8.83 -17.38
CA CYS A 150 6.50 9.18 -16.40
C CYS A 150 7.87 8.54 -16.64
N LYS A 151 8.00 7.54 -17.56
CA LYS A 151 9.28 6.90 -17.90
C LYS A 151 9.75 7.13 -19.35
N GLY A 152 9.31 8.22 -19.98
CA GLY A 152 10.00 8.84 -21.13
C GLY A 152 10.36 7.92 -22.31
N LEU A 153 9.56 6.89 -22.61
CA LEU A 153 9.89 5.97 -23.70
C LEU A 153 8.63 5.37 -24.34
N PHE A 154 7.94 6.13 -25.20
CA PHE A 154 7.43 5.64 -26.49
C PHE A 154 6.85 6.80 -27.30
N GLU A 155 7.65 7.34 -28.23
CA GLU A 155 7.10 7.97 -29.41
C GLU A 155 6.34 6.91 -30.23
N SER A 156 5.21 7.29 -30.81
CA SER A 156 4.48 6.60 -31.87
C SER A 156 3.81 5.26 -31.50
N LYS A 157 2.60 5.34 -30.93
CA LYS A 157 1.38 4.62 -31.39
C LYS A 157 0.22 4.83 -30.39
N LEU A 158 -0.22 6.08 -30.26
CA LEU A 158 -1.60 6.39 -29.85
C LEU A 158 -2.43 6.54 -31.14
N SER A 159 -2.82 5.41 -31.72
CA SER A 159 -3.95 5.37 -32.64
C SER A 159 -4.55 3.99 -32.54
N LEU A 160 -5.87 3.92 -32.34
CA LEU A 160 -6.70 2.72 -32.19
C LEU A 160 -6.88 2.24 -30.74
N CYS A 161 -7.80 2.89 -30.04
CA CYS A 161 -8.89 2.21 -29.33
C CYS A 161 -9.84 3.26 -28.73
N GLU A 162 -10.52 4.02 -29.59
CA GLU A 162 -11.87 4.47 -29.29
C GLU A 162 -12.82 3.48 -29.98
N SER A 163 -13.95 3.18 -29.32
CA SER A 163 -15.02 2.25 -29.72
C SER A 163 -14.85 0.80 -29.23
N PHE A 164 -15.33 0.53 -28.02
CA PHE A 164 -16.37 -0.46 -27.67
C PHE A 164 -16.47 -0.62 -26.15
#